data_AF-A0A078QSG3-F1
#
_entry.id   AF-A0A078QSG3-F1
#
_cell.length_a   1.000
_cell.length_b   1.000
_cell.length_c   1.000
_cell.angle_alpha   90.00
_cell.angle_beta   90.00
_cell.angle_gamma   90.00
#
_symmetry.space_group_name_H-M   'P 1'
#
loop_
_entity.id
_entity.type
_entity.pdbx_description
1 polymer ?
#
loop_
_entity_poly.entity_id
_entity_poly.type
_entity_poly.pdbx_seq_one_letter_code
_entity_poly.pdbx_strand_id
1 'polypeptide(L)' 'MFRGDVNVTSYDETGALDTVIEMGIYKVKPKQGVWGTLVVFNAFDGAGGVVQKLYNATGAKYRVKNSNTDNLWTDWKSF' A
#
# COMPACT_ATOMS: atom_id res chain seq x y z
N MET A 1 5.95 13.89 1.76
CA MET A 1 7.34 13.39 1.82
C MET A 1 7.47 12.18 0.90
N PHE A 2 8.35 12.26 -0.10
CA PHE A 2 8.69 11.12 -0.96
C PHE A 2 9.71 10.23 -0.24
N ARG A 3 9.48 8.92 -0.26
CA ARG A 3 10.24 7.94 0.54
C ARG A 3 11.15 7.03 -0.29
N GLY A 4 10.87 6.86 -1.58
CA GLY A 4 11.69 6.04 -2.46
C GLY A 4 10.89 5.09 -3.34
N ASP A 5 11.57 4.03 -3.76
CA ASP A 5 11.06 3.05 -4.70
C ASP A 5 10.79 1.71 -4.00
N VAL A 6 9.71 1.03 -4.39
CA VAL A 6 9.36 -0.32 -3.92
C VAL A 6 9.22 -1.22 -5.15
N ASN A 7 10.02 -2.27 -5.22
CA ASN A 7 9.95 -3.23 -6.32
C ASN A 7 8.93 -4.32 -5.99
N VAL A 8 8.07 -4.65 -6.94
CA VAL A 8 7.10 -5.75 -6.86
C VAL A 8 7.25 -6.65 -8.09
N THR A 9 6.88 -7.92 -7.99
CA THR A 9 6.83 -8.78 -9.19
C THR A 9 5.77 -8.26 -10.16
N SER A 10 4.56 -8.06 -9.66
CA SER A 10 3.37 -7.57 -10.37
C SER A 10 2.43 -6.87 -9.38
N TYR A 11 1.33 -6.27 -9.88
CA TYR A 11 0.29 -5.70 -9.03
C TYR A 11 -0.65 -6.75 -8.39
N ASP A 12 -0.52 -8.01 -8.78
CA ASP A 12 -1.22 -9.16 -8.19
C ASP A 12 -0.40 -9.80 -7.06
N GLU A 13 0.94 -9.69 -7.14
CA GLU A 13 1.87 -10.15 -6.11
C GLU A 13 2.38 -8.98 -5.25
N THR A 14 1.51 -8.45 -4.39
CA THR A 14 1.81 -7.25 -3.60
C THR A 14 2.51 -7.52 -2.27
N GLY A 15 3.05 -8.72 -2.01
CA GLY A 15 3.65 -9.08 -0.72
C GLY A 15 4.79 -8.15 -0.29
N ALA A 16 5.56 -7.60 -1.25
CA ALA A 16 6.59 -6.61 -0.94
C ALA A 16 6.05 -5.29 -0.37
N LEU A 17 4.76 -4.99 -0.57
CA LEU A 17 4.12 -3.80 0.00
C LEU A 17 3.77 -3.99 1.49
N ASP A 18 3.77 -5.22 2.02
CA ASP A 18 3.31 -5.53 3.39
C ASP A 18 4.22 -4.93 4.47
N THR A 19 5.49 -4.71 4.12
CA THR A 19 6.51 -4.13 4.99
C THR A 19 6.52 -2.60 4.94
N VAL A 20 5.80 -1.99 4.00
CA VAL A 20 5.79 -0.53 3.80
C VAL A 20 4.77 0.13 4.73
N ILE A 21 5.16 0.29 5.99
CA ILE A 21 4.29 0.83 7.06
C ILE A 21 4.61 2.28 7.43
N GLU A 22 5.70 2.82 6.92
CA GLU A 22 6.09 4.18 7.22
C GLU A 22 5.31 5.17 6.36
N MET A 23 4.83 6.25 6.99
CA MET A 23 4.06 7.27 6.30
C MET A 23 4.87 7.94 5.17
N GLY A 24 4.25 8.05 4.00
CA GLY A 24 4.82 8.73 2.86
C GLY A 24 4.30 8.27 1.51
N ILE A 25 4.95 8.76 0.47
CA ILE A 25 4.65 8.43 -0.93
C ILE A 25 5.83 7.65 -1.51
N TYR A 26 5.53 6.53 -2.15
CA TYR A 26 6.49 5.60 -2.74
C TYR A 26 6.17 5.38 -4.22
N LYS A 27 7.20 5.21 -5.06
CA LYS A 27 7.05 4.71 -6.42
C LYS A 27 7.02 3.18 -6.39
N VAL A 28 6.02 2.57 -6.99
CA VAL A 28 5.91 1.11 -7.11
C VAL A 28 6.36 0.68 -8.50
N LYS A 29 7.40 -0.14 -8.57
CA LYS A 29 8.02 -0.63 -9.81
C LYS A 29 7.72 -2.11 -9.99
N PRO A 30 6.77 -2.49 -10.84
CA PRO A 30 6.61 -3.88 -11.22
C PRO A 30 7.76 -4.32 -12.13
N LYS A 31 8.03 -5.63 -12.21
CA LYS A 31 9.02 -6.19 -13.14
C LYS A 31 8.66 -5.91 -14.60
N GLN A 32 7.36 -5.86 -14.91
CA GLN A 32 6.81 -5.53 -16.22
C GLN A 32 5.59 -4.62 -16.06
N GLY A 33 5.38 -3.70 -17.02
CA GLY A 33 4.24 -2.78 -17.03
C GLY A 33 4.58 -1.37 -16.53
N VAL A 34 3.52 -0.61 -16.26
CA VAL A 34 3.60 0.82 -15.89
C VAL A 34 3.83 0.96 -14.39
N TRP A 35 4.67 1.92 -14.00
CA TRP A 35 4.92 2.21 -12.59
C TRP A 35 3.70 2.84 -11.92
N GLY A 36 3.64 2.69 -10.61
CA GLY A 36 2.52 3.17 -9.80
C GLY A 36 3.00 3.98 -8.61
N THR A 37 2.03 4.40 -7.81
CA THR A 37 2.26 5.17 -6.59
C THR A 37 1.59 4.48 -5.42
N LEU A 38 2.33 4.24 -4.35
CA LEU A 38 1.79 3.82 -3.06
C LEU A 38 1.82 5.00 -2.11
N VAL A 39 0.69 5.27 -1.46
CA VAL A 39 0.58 6.28 -0.41
C VAL A 39 0.24 5.58 0.90
N VAL A 40 1.03 5.85 1.93
CA VAL A 40 0.89 5.23 3.26
C VAL A 40 0.56 6.31 4.28
N PHE A 41 -0.52 6.08 5.03
CA PHE A 41 -0.97 6.95 6.12
C PHE A 41 -1.11 6.14 7.40
N ASN A 42 -0.71 6.71 8.53
CA ASN A 42 -1.03 6.15 9.84
C ASN A 42 -2.16 6.98 10.45
N ALA A 43 -3.30 6.34 10.70
CA ALA A 43 -4.36 6.93 11.49
C ALA A 43 -4.00 6.72 12.97
N PHE A 44 -3.74 7.81 13.71
CA PHE A 44 -3.24 7.77 15.08
C PHE A 44 -4.32 7.72 16.16
N ASP A 45 -5.60 7.59 15.80
CA ASP A 45 -6.71 7.63 16.77
C ASP A 45 -7.69 6.45 16.61
N GLY A 46 -8.39 6.12 17.69
CA GLY A 46 -9.37 5.04 17.80
C GLY A 46 -8.76 3.66 17.50
N ALA A 47 -9.40 2.90 16.62
CA ALA A 47 -8.89 1.59 16.21
C ALA A 47 -7.55 1.66 15.45
N GLY A 48 -7.02 2.85 15.12
CA GLY A 48 -5.64 3.17 14.75
C GLY A 48 -4.95 2.23 13.76
N GLY A 49 -4.42 2.74 12.64
CA GLY A 49 -3.80 1.79 11.70
C GLY A 49 -3.07 2.38 10.51
N VAL A 50 -2.37 1.48 9.83
CA VAL A 50 -1.68 1.76 8.59
C VAL A 50 -2.68 1.58 7.45
N VAL A 51 -2.87 2.64 6.66
CA VAL A 51 -3.66 2.63 5.44
C VAL A 51 -2.72 2.73 4.26
N GLN A 52 -2.87 1.82 3.31
CA GLN A 52 -2.18 1.85 2.04
C GLN A 52 -3.17 2.14 0.91
N LYS A 53 -2.85 3.11 0.05
CA LYS A 53 -3.54 3.37 -1.20
C LYS A 53 -2.58 3.20 -2.36
N LEU A 54 -2.88 2.29 -3.27
CA LEU A 54 -2.09 1.97 -4.44
C LEU A 54 -2.79 2.49 -5.70
N TYR A 55 -2.07 3.26 -6.49
CA TYR A 55 -2.51 3.80 -7.78
C TYR A 55 -1.60 3.28 -8.88
N ASN A 56 -2.18 2.79 -9.97
CA ASN A 56 -1.46 2.38 -11.17
C ASN A 56 -2.31 2.67 -12.42
N ALA A 57 -1.84 2.22 -13.58
CA ALA A 57 -2.54 2.44 -14.85
C ALA A 57 -3.90 1.74 -14.95
N THR A 58 -4.18 0.73 -14.11
CA THR A 58 -5.43 -0.05 -14.15
C THR A 58 -6.46 0.44 -13.12
N GLY A 59 -6.07 1.33 -12.21
CA GLY A 59 -6.98 1.92 -11.24
C GLY A 59 -6.34 2.17 -9.88
N ALA A 60 -7.20 2.30 -8.87
CA ALA A 60 -6.82 2.54 -7.50
C ALA A 60 -7.38 1.43 -6.60
N LYS A 61 -6.60 1.04 -5.60
CA LYS A 61 -7.03 0.11 -4.54
C LYS A 61 -6.47 0.52 -3.19
N TYR A 62 -7.11 0.08 -2.11
CA TYR A 62 -6.64 0.34 -0.76
C TYR A 62 -6.74 -0.89 0.15
N ARG A 63 -5.96 -0.90 1.23
CA ARG A 63 -6.06 -1.87 2.32
C ARG A 63 -5.67 -1.24 3.65
N VAL A 64 -6.04 -1.89 4.75
CA VAL A 64 -5.83 -1.39 6.10
C VAL A 64 -5.21 -2.48 6.98
N LYS A 65 -4.35 -2.08 7.92
CA LYS A 65 -3.84 -2.90 9.01
C LYS A 65 -4.09 -2.16 10.32
N ASN A 66 -4.95 -2.68 11.19
CA ASN A 66 -5.32 -2.04 12.46
C ASN A 66 -5.67 -3.08 13.54
N SER A 67 -6.03 -2.63 14.75
CA SER A 67 -6.39 -3.54 15.83
C SER A 67 -7.68 -4.32 15.59
N ASN A 68 -8.59 -3.79 14.76
CA ASN A 68 -9.81 -4.50 14.36
C ASN A 68 -9.55 -5.63 13.37
N THR A 69 -8.34 -5.72 12.81
CA THR A 69 -7.92 -6.79 11.88
C THR A 69 -6.86 -7.69 12.51
N ASP A 70 -6.78 -7.77 13.84
CA ASP A 70 -5.73 -8.50 14.57
C ASP A 70 -4.31 -8.07 14.17
N ASN A 71 -4.15 -6.81 13.74
CA ASN A 71 -2.93 -6.29 13.13
C ASN A 71 -2.48 -7.06 11.87
N LEU A 72 -3.42 -7.65 11.13
CA LEU A 72 -3.21 -8.23 9.80
C LEU A 72 -3.69 -7.27 8.70
N TRP A 73 -3.18 -7.42 7.49
CA TRP A 73 -3.66 -6.67 6.33
C TRP A 73 -5.04 -7.18 5.92
N THR A 74 -5.99 -6.28 5.68
CA THR A 74 -7.18 -6.63 4.90
C THR A 74 -6.80 -6.94 3.46
N ASP A 75 -7.68 -7.64 2.76
CA ASP A 75 -7.63 -7.71 1.30
C ASP A 75 -7.65 -6.31 0.68
N TRP A 76 -7.08 -6.22 -0.51
CA TRP A 76 -7.15 -5.01 -1.31
C TRP A 76 -8.58 -4.80 -1.82
N LYS A 77 -9.10 -3.59 -1.63
CA LYS A 77 -10.39 -3.15 -2.15
C LYS A 77 -10.19 -2.11 -3.25
N SER A 78 -10.82 -2.31 -4.40
CA SER A 78 -10.80 -1.36 -5.52
C SER A 78 -11.82 -0.23 -5.29
N PHE A 79 -11.58 0.91 -5.96
CA PHE A 79 -12.56 2.00 -6.10
C PHE A 79 -13.38 1.84 -7.37
#